data_AF-A0A3M1R704-F1
#
_entry.id   AF-A0A3M1R704-F1
#
_cell.length_a   1.000
_cell.length_b   1.000
_cell.length_c   1.000
_cell.angle_alpha   90.00
_cell.angle_beta   90.00
_cell.angle_gamma   90.00
#
_symmetry.space_group_name_H-M   'P 1'
#
loop_
_entity.id
_entity.type
_entity.pdbx_description
1 polymer ?
#
loop_
_entity_poly.entity_id
_entity_poly.type
_entity_poly.pdbx_seq_one_letter_code
_entity_poly.pdbx_strand_id
1 'polypeptide(L)'
;LFFRDGAGNPYTLSGYKDIHDDPGWDIWSDTTTLYTRIYQGHVEAEGEVEAALYGSGILRIYLTDFLRQLTTFRVEGPTVHDRIAALHRFGRLFLGKLWDVYGRHFLEYGPF
;
A
#
# COMPACT_ATOMS: atom_id res chain seq x y z
N LEU A 1 -0.29 13.57 7.59
CA LEU A 1 1.14 13.84 7.29
C LEU A 1 1.33 15.32 7.09
N PHE A 2 2.23 15.96 7.84
CA PHE A 2 2.57 17.36 7.65
C PHE A 2 3.77 17.50 6.73
N PHE A 3 3.70 18.43 5.79
CA PHE A 3 4.77 18.73 4.86
C PHE A 3 4.76 20.22 4.47
N ARG A 4 5.82 20.66 3.81
CA ARG A 4 5.90 22.01 3.23
C ARG A 4 6.11 21.92 1.73
N ASP A 5 5.56 22.87 0.98
CA ASP A 5 5.85 23.01 -0.45
C ASP A 5 7.26 23.58 -0.70
N GLY A 6 7.62 23.77 -1.97
CA GLY A 6 8.90 24.33 -2.36
C GLY A 6 9.13 25.79 -1.93
N ALA A 7 8.07 26.52 -1.57
CA ALA A 7 8.14 27.87 -1.02
C ALA A 7 8.11 27.88 0.52
N GLY A 8 8.00 26.72 1.16
CA GLY A 8 7.94 26.58 2.60
C GLY A 8 6.54 26.71 3.20
N ASN A 9 5.48 26.81 2.40
CA ASN A 9 4.11 26.91 2.92
C ASN A 9 3.69 25.56 3.53
N PRO A 10 3.06 25.54 4.72
CA PRO A 10 2.62 24.32 5.38
C PRO A 10 1.39 23.70 4.69
N TYR A 11 1.38 22.37 4.63
CA TYR A 11 0.26 21.56 4.13
C TYR A 11 0.10 20.27 4.95
N THR A 12 -1.12 19.75 4.98
CA THR A 12 -1.42 18.41 5.51
C THR A 12 -1.90 17.51 4.39
N LEU A 13 -1.25 16.34 4.23
CA LEU A 13 -1.81 15.21 3.49
C LEU A 13 -2.53 14.31 4.47
N SER A 14 -3.84 14.18 4.30
CA SER A 14 -4.70 13.21 5.00
C SER A 14 -5.08 12.10 4.03
N GLY A 15 -5.27 10.88 4.55
CA GLY A 15 -5.72 9.79 3.71
C GLY A 15 -6.37 8.66 4.50
N TYR A 16 -7.31 7.99 3.84
CA TYR A 16 -8.03 6.86 4.39
C TYR A 16 -8.11 5.74 3.36
N LYS A 17 -8.18 4.51 3.86
CA LYS A 17 -8.48 3.33 3.06
C LYS A 17 -9.90 2.89 3.36
N ASP A 18 -10.58 2.44 2.32
CA ASP A 18 -11.84 1.75 2.44
C ASP A 18 -11.57 0.27 2.20
N ILE A 19 -11.91 -0.59 3.15
CA ILE A 19 -11.57 -2.01 3.12
C ILE A 19 -12.83 -2.83 3.40
N HIS A 20 -13.26 -3.57 2.39
CA HIS A 20 -14.39 -4.49 2.46
C HIS A 20 -13.90 -5.94 2.47
N ASP A 21 -14.64 -6.81 3.17
CA ASP A 21 -14.36 -8.26 3.19
C ASP A 21 -15.20 -8.96 2.11
N ASP A 22 -14.94 -8.61 0.85
CA ASP A 22 -15.60 -9.22 -0.32
C ASP A 22 -14.66 -10.20 -1.03
N PRO A 23 -15.10 -11.41 -1.41
CA PRO A 23 -14.24 -12.38 -2.07
C PRO A 23 -13.80 -11.89 -3.46
N GLY A 24 -12.48 -11.79 -3.71
CA GLY A 24 -11.92 -11.61 -5.05
C GLY A 24 -10.85 -10.52 -5.19
N TRP A 25 -10.79 -9.88 -6.37
CA TRP A 25 -9.85 -8.79 -6.67
C TRP A 25 -10.06 -7.54 -5.80
N ASP A 26 -11.23 -7.40 -5.19
CA ASP A 26 -11.61 -6.24 -4.38
C ASP A 26 -10.71 -6.07 -3.14
N ILE A 27 -10.31 -7.16 -2.47
CA ILE A 27 -9.39 -7.12 -1.32
C ILE A 27 -8.03 -6.49 -1.70
N TRP A 28 -7.56 -6.78 -2.93
CA TRP A 28 -6.29 -6.21 -3.38
C TRP A 28 -6.43 -4.72 -3.69
N SER A 29 -7.45 -4.32 -4.44
CA SER A 29 -7.69 -2.91 -4.74
C SER A 29 -7.91 -2.10 -3.46
N ASP A 30 -8.59 -2.66 -2.46
CA ASP A 30 -8.88 -2.00 -1.19
C ASP A 30 -7.61 -1.79 -0.36
N THR A 31 -6.73 -2.78 -0.33
CA THR A 31 -5.45 -2.68 0.40
C THR A 31 -4.40 -1.84 -0.31
N THR A 32 -4.52 -1.64 -1.63
CA THR A 32 -3.58 -0.85 -2.44
C THR A 32 -4.07 0.53 -2.85
N THR A 33 -5.32 0.88 -2.54
CA THR A 33 -5.89 2.20 -2.81
C THR A 33 -5.89 3.03 -1.54
N LEU A 34 -5.41 4.28 -1.64
CA LEU A 34 -5.49 5.27 -0.58
C LEU A 34 -6.15 6.52 -1.14
N TYR A 35 -7.30 6.90 -0.59
CA TYR A 35 -7.95 8.16 -0.89
C TYR A 35 -7.26 9.26 -0.11
N THR A 36 -6.85 10.33 -0.79
CA THR A 36 -6.07 11.40 -0.17
C THR A 36 -6.72 12.76 -0.37
N ARG A 37 -6.51 13.61 0.63
CA ARG A 37 -6.82 15.04 0.61
C ARG A 37 -5.58 15.81 1.05
N ILE A 38 -5.37 16.97 0.43
CA ILE A 38 -4.34 17.93 0.81
C ILE A 38 -5.06 19.17 1.33
N TYR A 39 -4.72 19.61 2.53
CA TYR A 39 -5.24 20.83 3.15
C TYR A 39 -4.13 21.87 3.27
N GLN A 40 -4.48 23.16 3.17
CA GLN A 40 -3.56 24.25 3.49
C GLN A 40 -3.35 24.32 5.01
N GLY A 41 -2.10 24.54 5.43
CA GLY A 41 -1.73 24.55 6.85
C GLY A 41 -1.37 23.16 7.39
N HIS A 42 -0.86 23.14 8.63
CA HIS A 42 -0.78 21.91 9.40
C HIS A 42 -2.06 21.77 10.22
N VAL A 43 -2.94 20.92 9.71
CA VAL A 43 -4.27 20.63 10.25
C VAL A 43 -4.27 19.23 10.85
N GLU A 44 -4.66 19.12 12.12
CA GLU A 44 -4.90 17.83 12.79
C GLU A 44 -6.24 17.21 12.33
N ALA A 45 -6.44 15.92 12.59
CA ALA A 45 -7.59 15.17 12.09
C ALA A 45 -8.95 15.81 12.48
N GLU A 46 -9.06 16.35 13.70
CA GLU A 46 -10.27 16.99 14.21
C GLU A 46 -10.61 18.29 13.47
N GLY A 47 -9.60 18.96 12.91
CA GLY A 47 -9.74 20.24 12.19
C GLY A 47 -10.01 20.10 10.70
N GLU A 48 -9.98 18.89 10.15
CA GLU A 48 -10.10 18.65 8.70
C GLU A 48 -11.43 19.13 8.10
N VAL A 49 -12.50 19.15 8.89
CA VAL A 49 -13.84 19.58 8.45
C VAL A 49 -13.89 21.06 8.10
N GLU A 50 -13.14 21.89 8.83
CA GLU A 50 -13.11 23.35 8.66
C GLU A 50 -11.91 23.81 7.80
N ALA A 51 -10.99 22.90 7.49
CA ALA A 51 -9.76 23.19 6.79
C ALA A 51 -9.97 23.49 5.30
N ALA A 52 -9.15 24.40 4.78
CA ALA A 52 -9.15 24.74 3.36
C ALA A 52 -8.56 23.58 2.53
N LEU A 53 -9.42 22.87 1.80
CA LEU A 53 -9.02 21.81 0.88
C LEU A 53 -8.24 22.41 -0.30
N TYR A 54 -6.99 22.00 -0.44
CA TYR A 54 -6.12 22.36 -1.56
C TYR A 54 -6.31 21.42 -2.77
N GLY A 55 -6.50 20.13 -2.50
CA GLY A 55 -6.70 19.13 -3.56
C GLY A 55 -7.04 17.75 -3.01
N SER A 56 -7.46 16.84 -3.89
CA SER A 56 -7.73 15.45 -3.54
C SER A 56 -7.25 14.52 -4.66
N GLY A 57 -6.98 13.28 -4.30
CA GLY A 57 -6.48 12.29 -5.25
C GLY A 57 -6.63 10.87 -4.73
N ILE A 58 -6.23 9.92 -5.57
CA ILE A 58 -6.21 8.51 -5.23
C ILE A 58 -4.80 8.01 -5.52
N LEU A 59 -4.12 7.51 -4.48
CA LEU A 59 -2.86 6.81 -4.63
C LEU A 59 -3.13 5.32 -4.77
N ARG A 60 -2.63 4.72 -5.85
CA ARG A 60 -2.73 3.28 -6.11
C ARG A 60 -1.35 2.68 -6.21
N ILE A 61 -1.10 1.59 -5.49
CA ILE A 61 0.10 0.78 -5.67
C ILE A 61 -0.22 -0.31 -6.68
N TYR A 62 0.42 -0.25 -7.85
CA TYR A 62 0.26 -1.30 -8.86
C TYR A 62 1.00 -2.57 -8.45
N LEU A 63 0.52 -3.72 -8.92
CA LEU A 63 1.13 -5.02 -8.63
C LEU A 63 2.62 -5.06 -9.00
N THR A 64 3.00 -4.49 -10.14
CA THR A 64 4.40 -4.45 -10.58
C THR A 64 5.29 -3.62 -9.65
N ASP A 65 4.76 -2.53 -9.10
CA ASP A 65 5.48 -1.69 -8.15
C ASP A 65 5.63 -2.40 -6.81
N PHE A 66 4.60 -3.11 -6.38
CA PHE A 66 4.66 -3.97 -5.20
C PHE A 66 5.67 -5.11 -5.38
N LEU A 67 5.65 -5.82 -6.51
CA LEU A 67 6.64 -6.86 -6.81
C LEU A 67 8.07 -6.31 -6.80
N ARG A 68 8.27 -5.09 -7.31
CA ARG A 68 9.56 -4.39 -7.21
C ARG A 68 9.91 -4.08 -5.76
N GLN A 69 8.97 -3.60 -4.95
CA GLN A 69 9.20 -3.36 -3.52
C GLN A 69 9.58 -4.64 -2.78
N LEU A 70 9.06 -5.80 -3.18
CA LEU A 70 9.46 -7.07 -2.57
C LEU A 70 10.94 -7.40 -2.74
N THR A 71 11.56 -6.95 -3.84
CA THR A 71 13.00 -7.15 -4.07
C THR A 71 13.88 -6.33 -3.13
N THR A 72 13.32 -5.38 -2.39
CA THR A 72 14.06 -4.54 -1.44
C THR A 72 14.10 -5.14 -0.03
N PHE A 73 13.31 -6.18 0.25
CA PHE A 73 13.34 -6.85 1.55
C PHE A 73 14.72 -7.43 1.82
N ARG A 74 15.22 -7.14 3.02
CA ARG A 74 16.47 -7.69 3.56
C ARG A 74 16.12 -8.54 4.77
N VAL A 75 16.81 -9.67 4.89
CA VAL A 75 16.69 -10.55 6.06
C VAL A 75 18.00 -10.54 6.82
N GLU A 76 17.88 -10.46 8.13
CA GLU A 76 18.99 -10.53 9.07
C GLU A 76 19.08 -11.94 9.67
N GLY A 77 20.30 -12.37 9.99
CA GLY A 77 20.54 -13.70 10.55
C GLY A 77 21.99 -13.88 11.01
N PRO A 78 22.23 -14.71 12.05
CA PRO A 78 23.55 -14.94 12.62
C PRO A 78 24.54 -15.54 11.61
N THR A 79 24.05 -16.38 10.70
CA THR A 79 24.85 -17.00 9.63
C THR A 79 24.25 -16.75 8.25
N VAL A 80 25.04 -16.97 7.20
CA VAL A 80 24.57 -16.90 5.80
C VAL A 80 23.46 -17.93 5.56
N HIS A 81 23.58 -19.12 6.14
CA HIS A 81 22.56 -20.17 6.06
C HIS A 81 21.23 -19.70 6.68
N ASP A 82 21.26 -19.06 7.85
CA ASP A 82 20.05 -18.57 8.52
C ASP A 82 19.35 -17.49 7.71
N ARG A 83 20.12 -16.61 7.06
CA ARG A 83 19.59 -15.58 6.16
C ARG A 83 18.91 -16.19 4.94
N ILE A 84 19.52 -17.19 4.31
CA ILE A 84 18.93 -17.90 3.17
C ILE A 84 17.65 -18.64 3.61
N ALA A 85 17.68 -19.32 4.75
CA ALA A 85 16.52 -20.02 5.29
C ALA A 85 15.38 -19.04 5.64
N ALA A 86 15.70 -17.88 6.21
CA ALA A 86 14.74 -16.82 6.50
C ALA A 86 14.12 -16.24 5.22
N LEU A 87 14.94 -15.95 4.20
CA LEU A 87 14.47 -15.47 2.91
C LEU A 87 13.53 -16.49 2.24
N HIS A 88 13.89 -17.78 2.29
CA HIS A 88 13.07 -18.84 1.71
C HIS A 88 11.74 -19.02 2.46
N ARG A 89 11.74 -18.97 3.80
CA ARG A 89 10.50 -19.00 4.60
C ARG A 89 9.61 -17.81 4.31
N PHE A 90 10.18 -16.61 4.27
CA PHE A 90 9.46 -15.39 3.89
C PHE A 90 8.87 -15.53 2.49
N GLY A 91 9.70 -15.90 1.50
CA GLY A 91 9.27 -16.09 0.12
C GLY A 91 8.15 -17.12 -0.02
N ARG A 92 8.23 -18.26 0.67
CA ARG A 92 7.18 -19.31 0.61
C ARG A 92 5.86 -18.86 1.24
N LEU A 93 5.90 -18.23 2.41
CA LEU A 93 4.70 -17.67 3.05
C LEU A 93 4.09 -16.58 2.16
N PHE A 94 4.94 -15.71 1.64
CA PHE A 94 4.54 -14.55 0.88
C PHE A 94 3.98 -14.91 -0.50
N LEU A 95 4.69 -15.72 -1.30
CA LEU A 95 4.22 -16.23 -2.59
C LEU A 95 2.96 -17.09 -2.43
N GLY A 96 2.83 -17.83 -1.33
CA GLY A 96 1.60 -18.57 -1.01
C GLY A 96 0.41 -17.64 -0.81
N LYS A 97 0.59 -16.56 -0.02
CA LYS A 97 -0.45 -15.55 0.17
C LYS A 97 -0.76 -14.74 -1.09
N LEU A 98 0.26 -14.42 -1.91
CA LEU A 98 0.03 -13.89 -3.25
C LEU A 98 -0.85 -14.85 -4.06
N TRP A 99 -0.52 -16.15 -4.10
CA TRP A 99 -1.31 -17.11 -4.86
C TRP A 99 -2.75 -17.23 -4.35
N ASP A 100 -2.97 -17.15 -3.04
CA ASP A 100 -4.32 -17.14 -2.46
C ASP A 100 -5.18 -15.96 -2.93
N VAL A 101 -4.57 -14.78 -3.07
CA VAL A 101 -5.26 -13.54 -3.48
C VAL A 101 -5.38 -13.43 -5.00
N TYR A 102 -4.34 -13.80 -5.75
CA TYR A 102 -4.27 -13.59 -7.21
C TYR A 102 -4.46 -14.85 -8.05
N GLY A 103 -3.94 -15.99 -7.61
CA GLY A 103 -3.86 -17.23 -8.39
C GLY A 103 -5.21 -17.93 -8.54
N ARG A 104 -6.08 -17.86 -7.52
CA ARG A 104 -7.43 -18.45 -7.59
C ARG A 104 -8.32 -17.75 -8.62
N HIS A 105 -8.16 -16.44 -8.79
CA HIS A 105 -9.01 -15.64 -9.67
C HIS A 105 -8.51 -15.51 -11.11
N PHE A 106 -7.21 -15.70 -11.38
CA PHE A 106 -6.69 -15.80 -12.75
C PHE A 106 -7.30 -16.99 -13.53
N LEU A 107 -7.78 -18.02 -12.81
CA LEU A 107 -8.50 -19.17 -13.39
C LEU A 107 -10.00 -18.94 -13.58
N GLU A 108 -10.62 -18.00 -12.85
CA GLU A 108 -12.06 -17.67 -13.01
C GLU A 108 -12.31 -16.72 -14.19
N TYR A 109 -11.28 -16.03 -14.69
CA TYR A 109 -11.36 -15.10 -15.83
C TYR A 109 -10.29 -15.36 -16.91
N GLY A 110 -9.78 -16.58 -17.01
CA GLY A 110 -8.95 -17.01 -18.15
C GLY A 110 -9.82 -17.20 -19.40
N PRO A 111 -9.30 -16.92 -20.61
CA PRO A 111 -10.07 -17.11 -21.84
C PRO A 111 -10.15 -18.59 -22.18
N PHE A 112 -11.10 -19.30 -21.56
CA PHE A 112 -11.75 -20.50 -22.09
C PHE A 112 -13.20 -20.54 -21.59
#